data_AF-A0A7S3AXC7-F1
#
_entry.id   AF-A0A7S3AXC7-F1
#
_cell.length_a   1.000
_cell.length_b   1.000
_cell.length_c   1.000
_cell.angle_alpha   90.00
_cell.angle_beta   90.00
_cell.angle_gamma   90.00
#
_symmetry.space_group_name_H-M   'P 1'
#
loop_
_entity.id
_entity.type
_entity.pdbx_description
1 polymer ?
#
loop_
_entity_poly.entity_id
_entity_poly.type
_entity_poly.pdbx_seq_one_letter_code
_entity_poly.pdbx_strand_id
1 'polypeptide(L)'
;LVRAYNSAGGFSTASSDGFYIDDTPPVGGYVTDGTDPTTDILVTPLEWEYSVSWGAFYDEEYGQAGVTYLVGFDECSKSSDEIYLVDVGPNLNSWTFHFFAPPPSPPPSPSQPPNPPTPPAPS
;
A
#
# COMPACT_ATOMS: atom_id res chain seq x y z
N LEU A 1 33.67 -13.56 -28.22
CA LEU A 1 35.04 -13.20 -28.65
C LEU A 1 35.00 -12.78 -30.11
N VAL A 2 35.42 -11.56 -30.42
CA VAL A 2 35.50 -10.98 -31.77
C VAL A 2 36.95 -10.59 -32.03
N ARG A 3 37.45 -10.81 -33.25
CA ARG A 3 38.82 -10.48 -33.67
C ARG A 3 38.78 -9.59 -34.91
N ALA A 4 39.48 -8.45 -34.84
CA ALA A 4 39.62 -7.52 -35.95
C ALA A 4 41.08 -7.47 -36.42
N TYR A 5 41.30 -7.38 -37.74
CA TYR A 5 42.61 -7.33 -38.37
C TYR A 5 42.81 -5.99 -39.07
N ASN A 6 44.04 -5.45 -39.04
CA ASN A 6 44.43 -4.30 -39.86
C ASN A 6 45.20 -4.77 -41.12
N SER A 7 45.40 -3.87 -42.09
CA SER A 7 46.07 -4.19 -43.36
C SER A 7 47.58 -4.48 -43.22
N ALA A 8 48.18 -4.21 -42.06
CA ALA A 8 49.57 -4.53 -41.74
C ALA A 8 49.73 -5.91 -41.07
N GLY A 9 48.64 -6.66 -40.90
CA GLY A 9 48.63 -8.00 -40.30
C GLY A 9 48.51 -8.02 -38.76
N GLY A 10 48.39 -6.85 -38.12
CA GLY A 10 48.08 -6.76 -36.69
C GLY A 10 46.62 -7.08 -36.41
N PHE A 11 46.32 -7.58 -35.20
CA PHE A 11 44.95 -7.85 -34.79
C PHE A 11 44.66 -7.39 -33.35
N SER A 12 43.40 -7.16 -33.06
CA SER A 12 42.88 -6.94 -31.71
C SER A 12 41.71 -7.88 -31.44
N THR A 13 41.53 -8.27 -30.18
CA THR A 13 40.44 -9.14 -29.73
C THR A 13 39.63 -8.46 -28.64
N ALA A 14 38.32 -8.60 -28.71
CA ALA A 14 37.38 -8.16 -27.68
C ALA A 14 36.39 -9.28 -27.34
N SER A 15 35.99 -9.37 -26.08
CA SER A 15 34.86 -10.20 -25.65
C SER A 15 33.95 -9.38 -24.75
N SER A 16 32.68 -9.74 -24.73
CA SER A 16 31.71 -9.28 -23.75
C SER A 16 31.11 -10.51 -23.06
N ASP A 17 30.57 -10.31 -21.87
CA ASP A 17 29.92 -11.36 -21.07
C ASP A 17 28.46 -11.62 -21.52
N GLY A 18 28.04 -11.01 -22.63
CA GLY A 18 26.67 -11.07 -23.12
C GLY A 18 25.70 -10.30 -22.21
N PHE A 19 24.41 -10.58 -22.37
CA PHE A 19 23.37 -10.20 -21.43
C PHE A 19 22.43 -11.40 -21.27
N TYR A 20 21.79 -11.50 -20.11
CA TYR A 20 20.74 -12.48 -19.84
C TYR A 20 19.39 -11.77 -19.93
N ILE A 21 18.43 -12.40 -20.61
CA ILE A 21 17.03 -11.98 -20.54
C ILE A 21 16.39 -12.88 -19.49
N ASP A 22 15.91 -12.27 -18.42
CA ASP A 22 15.05 -12.92 -17.46
C ASP A 22 13.60 -12.77 -17.94
N ASP A 23 12.95 -13.90 -18.21
CA ASP A 23 11.55 -14.00 -18.59
C ASP A 23 10.71 -14.73 -17.54
N THR A 24 11.27 -14.98 -16.35
CA THR A 24 10.54 -15.58 -15.24
C THR A 24 9.58 -14.54 -14.65
N PRO A 25 8.28 -14.88 -14.49
CA PRO A 25 7.36 -13.98 -13.82
C PRO A 25 7.60 -14.03 -12.30
N PRO A 26 7.38 -12.93 -11.58
CA PRO A 26 7.46 -12.95 -10.12
C PRO A 26 6.40 -13.90 -9.53
N VAL A 27 6.73 -14.49 -8.39
CA VAL A 27 5.81 -15.29 -7.60
C VAL A 27 4.84 -14.36 -6.86
N GLY A 28 3.55 -14.56 -7.14
CA GLY A 28 2.47 -13.77 -6.54
C GLY A 28 2.30 -14.02 -5.05
N GLY A 29 2.16 -12.93 -4.29
CA GLY A 29 1.66 -12.95 -2.91
C GLY A 29 0.14 -13.00 -2.85
N TYR A 30 -0.41 -12.54 -1.73
CA TYR A 30 -1.84 -12.32 -1.52
C TYR A 30 -2.10 -10.87 -1.15
N VAL A 31 -3.33 -10.40 -1.34
CA VAL A 31 -3.79 -9.08 -0.88
C VAL A 31 -5.11 -9.31 -0.13
N THR A 32 -5.28 -8.67 1.02
CA THR A 32 -6.51 -8.71 1.82
C THR A 32 -6.88 -7.29 2.22
N ASP A 33 -8.18 -6.98 2.23
CA ASP A 33 -8.69 -5.75 2.84
C ASP A 33 -9.10 -5.97 4.31
N GLY A 34 -9.28 -4.87 5.05
CA GLY A 34 -9.63 -4.89 6.46
C GLY A 34 -8.44 -4.81 7.41
N THR A 35 -8.76 -4.66 8.70
CA THR A 35 -7.77 -4.42 9.77
C THR A 35 -7.09 -5.70 10.26
N ASP A 36 -7.66 -6.87 9.97
CA ASP A 36 -7.04 -8.17 10.25
C ASP A 36 -6.32 -8.69 8.99
N PRO A 37 -4.97 -8.78 8.99
CA PRO A 37 -4.20 -9.21 7.83
C PRO A 37 -4.39 -10.69 7.46
N THR A 38 -5.14 -11.46 8.26
CA THR A 38 -5.39 -12.88 8.03
C THR A 38 -6.77 -13.17 7.43
N THR A 39 -7.63 -12.15 7.33
CA THR A 39 -9.01 -12.29 6.88
C THR A 39 -9.32 -11.25 5.81
N ASP A 40 -9.62 -11.72 4.59
CA ASP A 40 -10.16 -10.90 3.51
C ASP A 40 -11.65 -10.65 3.75
N ILE A 41 -12.08 -9.39 3.76
CA ILE A 41 -13.48 -9.02 4.00
C ILE A 41 -14.15 -8.60 2.69
N LEU A 42 -15.47 -8.74 2.61
CA LEU A 42 -16.16 -8.36 1.36
C LEU A 42 -16.35 -6.85 1.22
N VAL A 43 -16.47 -6.17 2.37
CA VAL A 43 -16.72 -4.72 2.47
C VAL A 43 -16.12 -4.23 3.77
N THR A 44 -15.33 -3.16 3.70
CA THR A 44 -14.83 -2.45 4.89
C THR A 44 -15.99 -1.73 5.59
N PRO A 45 -16.28 -2.00 6.88
CA PRO A 45 -17.42 -1.42 7.60
C PRO A 45 -17.17 -0.01 8.15
N LEU A 46 -15.94 0.51 8.01
CA LEU A 46 -15.53 1.82 8.48
C LEU A 46 -15.58 2.80 7.32
N GLU A 47 -16.18 3.97 7.53
CA GLU A 47 -16.27 5.01 6.49
C GLU A 47 -15.01 5.88 6.43
N TRP A 48 -14.19 5.85 7.49
CA TRP A 48 -13.05 6.76 7.70
C TRP A 48 -11.70 6.06 7.83
N GLU A 49 -11.67 4.73 7.82
CA GLU A 49 -10.45 3.94 7.93
C GLU A 49 -10.53 2.77 6.96
N TYR A 50 -9.46 2.56 6.22
CA TYR A 50 -9.32 1.45 5.32
C TYR A 50 -7.91 0.91 5.44
N SER A 51 -7.82 -0.39 5.51
CA SER A 51 -6.57 -1.11 5.66
C SER A 51 -6.47 -2.14 4.54
N VAL A 52 -5.26 -2.26 4.02
CA VAL A 52 -4.90 -3.30 3.07
C VAL A 52 -3.64 -3.96 3.57
N SER A 53 -3.60 -5.28 3.49
CA SER A 53 -2.44 -6.09 3.84
C SER A 53 -2.08 -7.00 2.68
N TRP A 54 -0.82 -7.39 2.60
CA TRP A 54 -0.34 -8.25 1.54
C TRP A 54 0.77 -9.19 1.99
N GLY A 55 0.78 -10.37 1.38
CA GLY A 55 1.91 -11.30 1.44
C GLY A 55 3.04 -10.83 0.52
N ALA A 56 4.26 -11.25 0.84
CA ALA A 56 5.41 -10.88 0.04
C ALA A 56 5.30 -11.43 -1.39
N PHE A 57 5.55 -10.55 -2.35
CA PHE A 57 5.86 -10.90 -3.73
C PHE A 57 7.37 -11.06 -3.82
N TYR A 58 7.84 -11.99 -4.64
CA TYR A 58 9.27 -12.17 -4.85
C TYR A 58 9.55 -12.74 -6.23
N ASP A 59 10.75 -12.47 -6.69
CA ASP A 59 11.30 -13.02 -7.92
C ASP A 59 12.34 -14.08 -7.55
N GLU A 60 12.48 -15.17 -8.31
CA GLU A 60 13.40 -16.25 -7.92
C GLU A 60 14.87 -15.82 -8.02
N GLU A 61 15.19 -14.92 -8.94
CA GLU A 61 16.54 -14.41 -9.22
C GLU A 61 16.98 -13.34 -8.22
N TYR A 62 16.04 -12.51 -7.74
CA TYR A 62 16.33 -11.36 -6.88
C TYR A 62 15.72 -11.44 -5.46
N GLY A 63 14.89 -12.44 -5.19
CA GLY A 63 14.13 -12.56 -3.95
C GLY A 63 13.20 -11.36 -3.72
N GLN A 64 12.98 -11.01 -2.46
CA GLN A 64 12.15 -9.85 -2.08
C GLN A 64 12.88 -8.50 -2.20
N ALA A 65 14.19 -8.51 -2.45
CA ALA A 65 15.04 -7.31 -2.34
C ALA A 65 14.80 -6.26 -3.45
N GLY A 66 13.99 -6.58 -4.45
CA GLY A 66 13.68 -5.71 -5.59
C GLY A 66 12.21 -5.28 -5.71
N VAL A 67 11.36 -5.57 -4.72
CA VAL A 67 9.92 -5.29 -4.82
C VAL A 67 9.58 -3.96 -4.17
N THR A 68 8.91 -3.07 -4.91
CA THR A 68 8.30 -1.85 -4.38
C THR A 68 6.78 -1.97 -4.47
N TYR A 69 6.09 -1.54 -3.41
CA TYR A 69 4.63 -1.57 -3.35
C TYR A 69 4.04 -0.19 -3.61
N LEU A 70 3.02 -0.14 -4.46
CA LEU A 70 2.20 1.04 -4.70
C LEU A 70 0.77 0.74 -4.26
N VAL A 71 0.16 1.62 -3.48
CA VAL A 71 -1.26 1.52 -3.10
C VAL A 71 -2.04 2.59 -3.88
N GLY A 72 -3.07 2.14 -4.58
CA GLY A 72 -3.95 2.99 -5.39
C GLY A 72 -5.30 3.20 -4.72
N PHE A 73 -5.81 4.43 -4.74
CA PHE A 73 -7.17 4.74 -4.34
C PHE A 73 -7.82 5.71 -5.32
N ASP A 74 -9.14 5.59 -5.44
CA ASP A 74 -9.97 6.45 -6.27
C ASP A 74 -11.25 6.83 -5.52
N GLU A 75 -11.69 8.07 -5.73
CA GLU A 75 -12.97 8.55 -5.26
C GLU A 75 -14.03 8.22 -6.32
N CYS A 76 -14.75 7.12 -6.14
CA CYS A 76 -15.86 6.69 -7.02
C CYS A 76 -16.90 7.80 -7.32
N SER A 77 -16.96 8.87 -6.52
CA SER A 77 -17.84 10.03 -6.70
C SER A 77 -17.49 10.94 -7.89
N LYS A 78 -16.30 10.81 -8.47
CA LYS A 78 -15.90 11.56 -9.67
C LYS A 78 -15.78 10.55 -10.81
N SER A 79 -16.46 10.80 -11.93
CA SER A 79 -16.39 9.94 -13.12
C SER A 79 -15.03 10.03 -13.85
N SER A 80 -13.93 10.07 -13.11
CA SER A 80 -12.58 10.24 -13.60
C SER A 80 -11.82 8.94 -13.33
N ASP A 81 -11.31 8.29 -14.38
CA ASP A 81 -10.50 7.07 -14.29
C ASP A 81 -9.08 7.33 -13.71
N GLU A 82 -8.94 8.28 -12.79
CA GLU A 82 -7.66 8.74 -12.25
C GLU A 82 -7.40 8.11 -10.87
N ILE A 83 -6.55 7.08 -10.85
CA ILE A 83 -6.11 6.42 -9.62
C ILE A 83 -4.90 7.16 -9.05
N TYR A 84 -4.99 7.57 -7.78
CA TYR A 84 -3.85 8.13 -7.05
C TYR A 84 -3.01 7.01 -6.46
N LEU A 85 -1.73 6.96 -6.82
CA LEU A 85 -0.78 5.96 -6.34
C LEU A 85 0.14 6.55 -5.27
N VAL A 86 0.33 5.80 -4.18
CA VAL A 86 1.29 6.13 -3.11
C VAL A 86 2.31 5.01 -3.02
N ASP A 87 3.60 5.37 -3.08
CA ASP A 87 4.70 4.47 -2.74
C ASP A 87 4.75 4.25 -1.22
N VAL A 88 4.51 3.01 -0.81
CA VAL A 88 4.50 2.61 0.62
C VAL A 88 5.83 1.96 1.03
N GLY A 89 6.76 1.80 0.10
CA GLY A 89 8.09 1.27 0.34
C GLY A 89 8.19 -0.26 0.30
N PRO A 90 9.42 -0.80 0.22
CA PRO A 90 9.68 -2.20 -0.15
C PRO A 90 9.51 -3.23 0.98
N ASN A 91 9.36 -2.80 2.24
CA ASN A 91 9.38 -3.69 3.41
C ASN A 91 8.11 -3.62 4.27
N LEU A 92 7.03 -3.06 3.74
CA LEU A 92 5.72 -3.10 4.39
C LEU A 92 4.91 -4.30 3.88
N ASN A 93 4.06 -4.82 4.74
CA ASN A 93 3.07 -5.85 4.44
C ASN A 93 1.63 -5.38 4.74
N SER A 94 1.48 -4.11 5.11
CA SER A 94 0.19 -3.48 5.36
C SER A 94 0.29 -1.96 5.26
N TRP A 95 -0.81 -1.32 4.88
CA TRP A 95 -0.95 0.12 4.92
C TRP A 95 -2.39 0.50 5.30
N THR A 96 -2.51 1.52 6.14
CA THR A 96 -3.81 2.01 6.62
C THR A 96 -3.94 3.50 6.31
N PHE A 97 -5.04 3.88 5.68
CA PHE A 97 -5.40 5.26 5.44
C PHE A 97 -6.59 5.69 6.27
N HIS A 98 -6.55 6.95 6.71
CA HIS A 98 -7.62 7.56 7.47
C HIS A 98 -8.16 8.77 6.71
N PHE A 99 -9.46 8.80 6.42
CA PHE A 99 -10.13 10.02 5.96
C PHE A 99 -10.36 10.91 7.19
N PHE A 100 -9.74 12.09 7.22
CA PHE A 100 -9.92 13.06 8.30
C PHE A 100 -11.31 13.73 8.23
N ALA A 101 -12.39 12.97 8.41
CA ALA A 101 -13.64 13.51 8.90
C ALA A 101 -13.79 13.04 10.35
N PRO A 102 -13.75 13.94 11.36
CA PRO A 102 -14.13 13.54 12.71
C PRO A 102 -15.58 12.99 12.66
N PRO A 103 -15.90 11.93 13.42
CA PRO A 103 -17.27 11.43 13.46
C PRO A 103 -18.21 12.58 13.80
N PRO A 104 -19.41 12.66 13.17
CA PRO A 104 -20.38 13.69 13.52
C PRO A 104 -20.58 13.66 15.03
N SER A 105 -20.46 14.81 15.68
CA SER A 105 -20.65 14.94 17.13
C SER A 105 -21.93 14.20 17.52
N PRO A 106 -21.92 13.36 18.57
CA PRO A 106 -23.13 12.71 19.03
C PRO A 106 -24.21 13.77 19.23
N PRO A 107 -25.50 13.46 18.95
CA PRO A 107 -26.58 14.41 19.16
C PRO A 107 -26.50 14.93 20.61
N PRO A 108 -26.80 16.22 20.85
CA PRO A 108 -26.74 16.75 22.21
C PRO A 108 -27.59 15.85 23.12
N SER A 109 -27.00 15.41 24.24
CA SER A 109 -27.75 14.70 25.27
C SER A 109 -29.03 15.49 25.55
N PRO A 110 -30.20 14.82 25.69
CA PRO A 110 -31.43 15.51 26.05
C PRO A 110 -31.15 16.39 27.26
N SER A 111 -31.57 17.66 27.18
CA SER A 111 -31.36 18.67 28.23
C SER A 111 -31.67 18.05 29.58
N GLN A 112 -30.65 17.92 30.43
CA GLN A 112 -30.82 17.36 31.77
C GLN A 112 -31.93 18.16 32.46
N PRO A 113 -32.94 17.50 33.07
CA PRO A 113 -33.98 18.22 33.78
C PRO A 113 -33.34 19.14 34.84
N PRO A 114 -33.95 20.30 35.14
CA PRO A 114 -33.39 21.24 36.10
C PRO A 114 -33.06 20.52 37.40
N ASN A 115 -31.87 20.79 37.94
CA ASN A 115 -31.45 20.21 39.21
C ASN A 115 -32.51 20.49 40.28
N PRO A 116 -32.84 19.50 41.14
CA PRO A 116 -33.77 19.72 42.24
C PRO A 116 -33.28 20.89 43.12
N PRO A 117 -34.20 21.67 43.72
CA PRO A 117 -33.84 22.79 44.56
C PRO A 117 -32.93 22.33 45.70
N THR A 118 -31.87 23.09 45.95
CA THR A 118 -30.94 22.85 47.05
C THR A 118 -31.73 22.81 48.38
N PRO A 119 -31.56 21.77 49.21
CA PRO A 119 -32.22 21.73 50.51
C PRO A 119 -31.78 22.91 51.38
N PRO A 120 -32.66 23.42 52.26
CA PRO A 120 -32.32 24.52 53.16
C PRO A 120 -31.16 24.12 54.07
N ALA A 121 -30.28 25.08 54.35
CA ALA A 121 -29.16 24.88 55.26
C ALA A 121 -29.69 24.48 56.67
N PRO A 122 -29.01 23.55 57.37
CA PRO A 122 -29.40 23.16 58.72
C PRO A 122 -29.31 24.35 59.68
N SER A 123 -30.27 24.39 60.61
CA SER A 123 -30.40 25.43 61.66
C SER A 123 -29.31 25.33 62.72
#